data_AF-A0A3N5V3D8-F1
#
_entry.id   AF-A0A3N5V3D8-F1
#
_cell.length_a   1.000
_cell.length_b   1.000
_cell.length_c   1.000
_cell.angle_alpha   90.00
_cell.angle_beta   90.00
_cell.angle_gamma   90.00
#
_symmetry.space_group_name_H-M   'P 1'
#
loop_
_entity.id
_entity.type
_entity.pdbx_description
1 polymer ?
#
loop_
_entity_poly.entity_id
_entity_poly.type
_entity_poly.pdbx_seq_one_letter_code
_entity_poly.pdbx_strand_id
1 'polypeptide(L)'
;MGLLKFRTHILAPSFCDIIKISHLIMTYGFCIYMKLQLSAKMKIRPGMLEGFKNQAAQCISGVKRKDTGTLQYDWFVSSDNTECEIRETYEIPIVC
;
A
#
# COMPACT_ATOMS: atom_id res chain seq x y z
N MET A 1 34.08 1.57 13.57
CA MET A 1 34.06 1.94 15.00
C MET A 1 34.16 3.45 15.09
N GLY A 2 33.15 4.13 15.67
CA GLY A 2 33.17 5.59 15.83
C GLY A 2 31.76 6.19 15.88
N LEU A 3 31.17 6.18 17.07
CA LEU A 3 29.88 6.77 17.43
C LEU A 3 29.89 8.32 17.40
N LEU A 4 28.74 8.88 17.02
CA LEU A 4 28.06 10.10 17.50
C LEU A 4 28.84 11.23 18.19
N LYS A 5 28.56 12.46 17.72
CA LYS A 5 28.42 13.64 18.60
C LYS A 5 27.26 14.52 18.13
N PHE A 6 26.16 14.52 18.90
CA PHE A 6 25.12 15.54 18.86
C PHE A 6 25.68 16.87 19.39
N ARG A 7 25.42 17.97 18.69
CA ARG A 7 25.37 19.31 19.31
C ARG A 7 24.24 20.10 18.67
N THR A 8 23.28 20.42 19.53
CA THR A 8 22.10 21.23 19.28
C THR A 8 22.49 22.69 19.03
N HIS A 9 21.98 23.28 17.95
CA HIS A 9 21.75 24.72 17.87
C HIS A 9 20.29 24.92 17.47
N ILE A 10 19.47 25.16 18.49
CA ILE A 10 18.10 25.64 18.38
C ILE A 10 18.20 27.11 17.97
N LEU A 11 17.84 27.43 16.74
CA LEU A 11 17.49 28.79 16.35
C LEU A 11 16.00 28.96 16.65
N ALA A 12 15.67 29.90 17.53
CA ALA A 12 14.29 30.24 17.87
C ALA A 12 13.56 30.72 16.60
N PRO A 13 12.44 30.07 16.21
CA PRO A 13 11.69 30.47 15.02
C PRO A 13 11.00 31.83 15.24
N SER A 14 10.74 32.55 14.15
CA SER A 14 9.98 33.79 14.19
C SER A 14 8.54 33.54 14.66
N PHE A 15 7.86 34.57 15.18
CA PHE A 15 6.47 34.46 15.65
C PHE A 15 5.49 33.95 14.55
N CYS A 16 5.86 34.08 13.26
CA CYS A 16 5.13 33.50 12.12
C CYS A 16 5.31 31.98 11.95
N ASP A 17 6.40 31.40 12.43
CA ASP A 17 6.68 29.96 12.27
C ASP A 17 5.98 29.12 13.36
N ILE A 18 5.77 29.71 14.55
CA ILE A 18 5.08 29.07 15.68
C ILE A 18 3.57 28.94 15.40
N ILE A 19 2.96 29.87 14.66
CA ILE A 19 1.55 29.79 14.23
C ILE A 19 1.35 28.76 13.10
N LYS A 20 2.37 28.48 12.26
CA LYS A 20 2.30 27.44 11.22
C LYS A 20 2.43 26.02 11.75
N ILE A 21 3.15 25.83 12.85
CA ILE A 21 3.29 24.52 13.50
C ILE A 21 2.06 24.24 14.39
N SER A 22 1.49 25.26 15.03
CA SER A 22 0.27 25.09 15.83
C SER A 22 -0.97 24.86 14.97
N HIS A 23 -1.07 25.49 13.77
CA HIS A 23 -1.93 25.07 12.64
C HIS A 23 -1.41 23.77 12.00
N LEU A 24 -1.31 22.70 12.76
CA LEU A 24 -2.47 21.92 13.21
C LEU A 24 -2.32 20.57 12.48
N ILE A 25 -1.40 19.68 12.86
CA ILE A 25 -1.29 19.25 14.24
C ILE A 25 -2.75 19.02 14.68
N MET A 26 -3.56 19.91 15.27
CA MET A 26 -5.02 19.67 15.48
C MET A 26 -5.96 19.58 14.24
N THR A 27 -5.53 19.08 13.08
CA THR A 27 -6.42 18.12 12.37
C THR A 27 -5.85 16.70 12.51
N TYR A 28 -5.31 16.39 13.69
CA TYR A 28 -4.67 15.14 14.10
C TYR A 28 -5.71 14.02 14.07
N GLY A 29 -5.89 13.43 12.90
CA GLY A 29 -5.65 12.00 12.79
C GLY A 29 -4.23 11.85 12.28
N PHE A 30 -3.24 11.55 13.14
CA PHE A 30 -2.05 10.92 12.60
C PHE A 30 -2.53 9.56 12.12
N CYS A 31 -2.92 9.48 10.85
CA CYS A 31 -3.49 8.26 10.32
C CYS A 31 -2.34 7.26 10.22
N ILE A 32 -2.29 6.37 11.21
CA ILE A 32 -1.29 5.31 11.23
C ILE A 32 -1.76 4.33 10.16
N TYR A 33 -1.03 4.28 9.05
CA TYR A 33 -1.28 3.31 8.00
C TYR A 33 -0.45 2.05 8.23
N MET A 34 -1.08 0.89 8.16
CA MET A 34 -0.41 -0.41 8.10
C MET A 34 -0.41 -0.92 6.68
N LYS A 35 0.67 -1.59 6.30
CA LYS A 35 0.74 -2.36 5.06
C LYS A 35 0.28 -3.79 5.33
N LEU A 36 -0.83 -4.18 4.71
CA LEU A 36 -1.32 -5.55 4.73
C LEU A 36 -0.86 -6.25 3.46
N GLN A 37 -0.09 -7.33 3.60
CA GLN A 37 0.34 -8.17 2.48
C GLN A 37 -0.46 -9.48 2.48
N LEU A 38 -1.05 -9.81 1.35
CA LEU A 38 -1.83 -11.03 1.15
C LEU A 38 -1.28 -11.82 -0.04
N SER A 39 -1.41 -13.14 0.05
CA SER A 39 -1.15 -14.02 -1.08
C SER A 39 -2.26 -15.06 -1.16
N ALA A 40 -2.87 -15.19 -2.33
CA ALA A 40 -3.91 -16.17 -2.60
C ALA A 40 -3.43 -17.12 -3.70
N LYS A 41 -3.65 -18.42 -3.51
CA LYS A 41 -3.37 -19.44 -4.52
C LYS A 41 -4.67 -20.10 -4.94
N MET A 42 -4.85 -20.26 -6.24
CA MET A 42 -6.06 -20.82 -6.81
C MET A 42 -5.75 -21.75 -7.98
N LYS A 43 -6.52 -22.83 -8.09
CA LYS A 43 -6.42 -23.77 -9.21
C LYS A 43 -7.32 -23.37 -10.35
N ILE A 44 -6.78 -23.38 -11.56
CA ILE A 44 -7.50 -23.13 -12.80
C ILE A 44 -8.09 -24.45 -13.27
N ARG A 45 -9.40 -24.47 -13.53
CA ARG A 45 -10.06 -25.67 -14.06
C ARG A 45 -9.54 -25.99 -15.47
N PRO A 46 -9.33 -27.27 -15.81
CA PRO A 46 -8.94 -27.66 -17.17
C PRO A 46 -9.88 -27.07 -18.23
N GLY A 47 -9.32 -26.55 -19.32
CA GLY A 47 -10.08 -25.94 -20.42
C GLY A 47 -10.62 -24.53 -20.16
N MET A 48 -10.49 -23.99 -18.94
CA MET A 48 -11.07 -22.69 -18.56
C MET A 48 -10.05 -21.54 -18.50
N LEU A 49 -8.82 -21.76 -18.99
CA LEU A 49 -7.71 -20.80 -18.86
C LEU A 49 -8.03 -19.44 -19.49
N GLU A 50 -8.60 -19.42 -20.68
CA GLU A 50 -8.90 -18.17 -21.39
C GLU A 50 -9.98 -17.36 -20.67
N GLY A 51 -11.07 -18.03 -20.26
CA GLY A 51 -12.12 -17.42 -19.46
C GLY A 51 -11.58 -16.87 -18.13
N PHE A 52 -10.68 -17.62 -17.49
CA PHE A 52 -9.99 -17.19 -16.28
C PHE A 52 -9.14 -15.93 -16.51
N LYS A 53 -8.33 -15.88 -17.57
CA LYS A 53 -7.52 -14.69 -17.93
C LYS A 53 -8.38 -13.47 -18.22
N ASN A 54 -9.51 -13.65 -18.92
CA ASN A 54 -10.45 -12.57 -19.20
C ASN A 54 -11.09 -12.02 -17.92
N GLN A 55 -11.45 -12.89 -16.96
CA GLN A 55 -11.95 -12.48 -15.65
C GLN A 55 -10.86 -11.77 -14.83
N ALA A 56 -9.65 -12.31 -14.79
CA ALA A 56 -8.51 -11.69 -14.11
C ALA A 56 -8.23 -10.27 -14.62
N ALA A 57 -8.23 -10.08 -15.95
CA ALA A 57 -8.04 -8.77 -16.56
C ALA A 57 -9.13 -7.76 -16.14
N GLN A 58 -10.39 -8.21 -16.07
CA GLN A 58 -11.49 -7.38 -15.57
C GLN A 58 -11.30 -7.00 -14.11
N CYS A 59 -10.91 -7.93 -13.24
CA CYS A 59 -10.63 -7.67 -11.82
C CYS A 59 -9.50 -6.65 -11.66
N ILE A 60 -8.36 -6.86 -12.32
CA ILE A 60 -7.21 -5.93 -12.28
C ILE A 60 -7.63 -4.52 -12.75
N SER A 61 -8.41 -4.43 -13.83
CA SER A 61 -8.92 -3.15 -14.33
C SER A 61 -9.92 -2.48 -13.38
N GLY A 62 -10.65 -3.27 -12.59
CA GLY A 62 -11.60 -2.81 -11.60
C GLY A 62 -10.89 -2.20 -10.40
N VAL A 63 -9.92 -2.93 -9.84
CA VAL A 63 -9.10 -2.50 -8.70
C VAL A 63 -8.35 -1.21 -9.06
N LYS A 64 -7.65 -1.16 -10.20
CA LYS A 64 -6.94 0.05 -10.66
C LYS A 64 -7.82 1.30 -10.79
N ARG A 65 -9.12 1.15 -11.03
CA ARG A 65 -10.05 2.28 -11.18
C ARG A 65 -10.71 2.71 -9.88
N LYS A 66 -10.90 1.80 -8.94
CA LYS A 66 -11.80 2.00 -7.78
C LYS A 66 -11.08 2.01 -6.43
N ASP A 67 -9.91 1.40 -6.34
CA ASP A 67 -9.21 1.22 -5.07
C ASP A 67 -7.95 2.07 -5.02
N THR A 68 -7.98 3.12 -4.19
CA THR A 68 -6.84 4.04 -4.00
C THR A 68 -5.86 3.56 -2.94
N GLY A 69 -6.18 2.51 -2.17
CA GLY A 69 -5.33 1.95 -1.11
C GLY A 69 -4.51 0.75 -1.56
N THR A 70 -4.70 0.29 -2.80
CA THR A 70 -3.97 -0.85 -3.36
C THR A 70 -2.58 -0.43 -3.83
N LEU A 71 -1.54 -0.90 -3.13
CA LEU A 71 -0.13 -0.68 -3.49
C LEU A 71 0.40 -1.74 -4.48
N GLN A 72 -0.11 -2.97 -4.38
CA GLN A 72 0.27 -4.08 -5.25
C GLN A 72 -0.95 -4.97 -5.51
N TYR A 73 -1.12 -5.44 -6.75
CA TYR A 73 -2.16 -6.37 -7.14
C TYR A 73 -1.72 -7.19 -8.37
N ASP A 74 -0.75 -8.08 -8.14
CA ASP A 74 -0.11 -8.85 -9.20
C ASP A 74 -0.70 -10.26 -9.29
N TRP A 75 -0.89 -10.75 -10.51
CA TRP A 75 -1.40 -12.09 -10.79
C TRP A 75 -0.34 -12.87 -11.56
N PHE A 76 0.07 -14.01 -11.01
CA PHE A 76 1.05 -14.91 -11.59
C PHE A 76 0.38 -16.22 -11.97
N VAL A 77 0.43 -16.59 -13.23
CA VAL A 77 -0.03 -17.91 -13.69
C VAL A 77 1.18 -18.84 -13.78
N SER A 78 1.03 -20.08 -13.31
CA SER A 78 2.06 -21.10 -13.40
C SER A 78 2.42 -21.42 -14.85
N SER A 79 3.63 -21.94 -15.09
CA SER A 79 4.09 -22.27 -16.45
C SER A 79 3.24 -23.34 -17.14
N ASP A 80 2.67 -24.27 -16.36
CA ASP A 80 1.73 -25.31 -16.83
C ASP A 80 0.28 -24.82 -16.94
N ASN A 81 0.00 -23.56 -16.56
CA ASN A 81 -1.32 -22.91 -16.58
C ASN A 81 -2.40 -23.57 -15.71
N THR A 82 -2.01 -24.33 -14.68
CA THR A 82 -2.97 -25.01 -13.78
C THR A 82 -3.22 -24.25 -12.49
N GLU A 83 -2.34 -23.32 -12.12
CA GLU A 83 -2.43 -22.54 -10.88
C GLU A 83 -2.23 -21.05 -11.14
N CYS A 84 -2.84 -20.24 -10.29
CA CYS A 84 -2.62 -18.80 -10.23
C CYS A 84 -2.32 -18.39 -8.79
N GLU A 85 -1.31 -17.54 -8.63
CA GLU A 85 -0.97 -16.88 -7.38
C GLU A 85 -1.25 -15.38 -7.52
N ILE A 86 -2.00 -14.83 -6.57
CA ILE A 86 -2.28 -13.40 -6.49
C ILE A 86 -1.47 -12.85 -5.32
N ARG A 87 -0.77 -11.74 -5.54
CA ARG A 87 -0.03 -11.02 -4.51
C ARG A 87 -0.58 -9.61 -4.38
N GLU A 88 -1.05 -9.30 -3.19
CA GLU A 88 -1.73 -8.05 -2.90
C GLU A 88 -1.03 -7.33 -1.76
N THR A 89 -0.89 -6.02 -1.87
CA THR A 89 -0.46 -5.17 -0.77
C THR A 89 -1.40 -3.99 -0.68
N TYR A 90 -1.98 -3.77 0.49
CA TYR A 90 -2.88 -2.64 0.76
C TYR A 90 -2.29 -1.75 1.84
N GLU A 91 -2.55 -0.46 1.73
CA GLU A 91 -2.34 0.51 2.79
C GLU A 91 -3.68 0.73 3.50
N ILE A 92 -3.77 0.32 4.77
CA ILE A 92 -5.00 0.40 5.55
C ILE A 92 -4.83 1.34 6.74
N PRO A 93 -5.80 2.24 7.00
CA PRO A 93 -5.78 3.10 8.17
C PRO A 93 -6.09 2.29 9.43
N ILE A 94 -5.26 2.41 10.47
CA ILE A 94 -5.44 1.72 11.76
C ILE A 94 -6.18 2.63 12.76
N VAL A 95 -5.85 3.92 12.77
CA VAL A 95 -6.45 4.92 13.66
C VAL A 95 -6.58 6.21 12.86
N CYS A 96 -7.78 6.80 12.85
CA CYS A 96 -8.06 8.12 12.30
C CYS A 96 -8.40 9.08 13.43
#